data_AF-A0A6C0LA50-F1
#
_entry.id   AF-A0A6C0LA50-F1
#
_cell.length_a   1.000
_cell.length_b   1.000
_cell.length_c   1.000
_cell.angle_alpha   90.00
_cell.angle_beta   90.00
_cell.angle_gamma   90.00
#
_symmetry.space_group_name_H-M   'P 1'
#
loop_
_entity.id
_entity.type
_entity.pdbx_description
1 polymer ?
#
loop_
_entity_poly.entity_id
_entity_poly.type
_entity_poly.pdbx_seq_one_letter_code
_entity_poly.pdbx_strand_id
1 'polypeptide(L)'
;MSFKQTDYTSVTNDLAVTLSTGSTPNISLYSDAAGTKLFVDSDGNSFSGKVVSNLNYTEPHNNEDQSQVENGFLLFSFTDGTTAKVTDKLDTVYYGIVAIAFKPRTFN
;
A
#
# COMPACT_ATOMS: atom_id res chain seq x y z
N MET A 1 6.93 5.63 15.51
CA MET A 1 5.62 6.17 15.93
C MET A 1 4.57 5.20 15.41
N SER A 2 3.49 4.96 16.16
CA SER A 2 2.41 4.15 15.63
C SER A 2 1.74 4.87 14.46
N PHE A 3 1.52 4.22 13.33
CA PHE A 3 0.65 4.73 12.26
C PHE A 3 -0.68 5.10 12.90
N LYS A 4 -1.06 6.37 12.84
CA LYS A 4 -2.37 6.81 13.32
C LYS A 4 -3.42 6.27 12.36
N GLN A 5 -4.66 6.08 12.82
CA GLN A 5 -5.78 5.68 11.96
C GLN A 5 -5.86 6.51 10.66
N THR A 6 -5.56 7.80 10.76
CA THR A 6 -5.47 8.74 9.64
C THR A 6 -4.49 8.31 8.55
N ASP A 7 -3.37 7.69 8.92
CA ASP A 7 -2.30 7.29 8.00
C ASP A 7 -2.66 6.00 7.24
N TYR A 8 -3.45 5.10 7.85
CA TYR A 8 -4.02 3.94 7.15
C TYR A 8 -5.10 4.37 6.16
N THR A 9 -5.90 5.38 6.53
CA THR A 9 -6.98 5.88 5.68
C THR A 9 -6.53 6.82 4.55
N SER A 10 -5.36 7.46 4.66
CA SER A 10 -4.86 8.37 3.62
C SER A 10 -4.56 7.60 2.32
N VAL A 11 -3.88 6.46 2.42
CA VAL A 11 -3.60 5.58 1.27
C VAL A 11 -4.90 5.10 0.62
N THR A 12 -5.89 4.66 1.41
CA THR A 12 -7.18 4.25 0.86
C THR A 12 -7.89 5.40 0.14
N ASN A 13 -7.83 6.62 0.70
CA ASN A 13 -8.46 7.79 0.11
C ASN A 13 -7.77 8.19 -1.20
N ASP A 14 -6.44 8.19 -1.26
CA ASP A 14 -5.68 8.53 -2.48
C ASP A 14 -5.96 7.54 -3.62
N LEU A 15 -6.08 6.24 -3.31
CA LEU A 15 -6.47 5.20 -4.26
C LEU A 15 -7.92 5.41 -4.75
N ALA A 16 -8.85 5.70 -3.84
CA ALA A 16 -10.25 5.95 -4.17
C ALA A 16 -10.43 7.20 -5.05
N VAL A 17 -9.69 8.28 -4.76
CA VAL A 17 -9.67 9.49 -5.60
C VAL A 17 -9.21 9.13 -7.01
N THR A 18 -8.12 8.38 -7.14
CA THR A 18 -7.60 7.97 -8.46
C THR A 18 -8.64 7.16 -9.25
N LEU A 19 -9.31 6.20 -8.61
CA LEU A 19 -10.39 5.42 -9.23
C LEU A 19 -11.56 6.30 -9.67
N SER A 20 -11.95 7.29 -8.84
CA SER A 20 -13.06 8.20 -9.16
C SER A 20 -12.81 9.06 -10.41
N THR A 21 -11.54 9.24 -10.81
CA THR A 21 -11.18 9.94 -12.05
C THR A 21 -11.27 9.07 -13.31
N GLY A 22 -11.75 7.83 -13.22
CA GLY A 22 -11.81 6.90 -14.35
C GLY A 22 -10.45 6.34 -14.76
N SER A 23 -9.50 6.29 -13.82
CA SER A 23 -8.14 5.78 -14.03
C SER A 23 -7.88 4.54 -13.17
N THR A 24 -6.96 3.70 -13.61
CA THR A 24 -6.46 2.59 -12.78
C THR A 24 -5.29 3.10 -11.93
N PRO A 25 -5.35 2.99 -10.58
CA PRO A 25 -4.23 3.39 -9.73
C PRO A 25 -3.11 2.34 -9.79
N ASN A 26 -1.92 2.77 -10.20
CA ASN A 26 -0.69 2.01 -10.00
C ASN A 26 0.09 2.60 -8.84
N ILE A 27 0.47 1.75 -7.88
CA ILE A 27 1.25 2.14 -6.72
C ILE A 27 2.69 1.62 -6.84
N SER A 28 3.62 2.46 -6.44
CA SER A 28 4.99 2.09 -6.15
C SER A 28 5.28 2.32 -4.68
N LEU A 29 5.94 1.37 -4.03
CA LEU A 29 6.38 1.47 -2.63
C LEU A 29 7.88 1.75 -2.60
N TYR A 30 8.31 2.63 -1.69
CA TYR A 30 9.67 3.13 -1.55
C TYR A 30 10.15 3.05 -0.11
N SER A 31 11.45 2.78 0.06
CA SER A 31 12.12 2.80 1.37
C SER A 31 12.69 4.16 1.74
N ASP A 32 12.59 5.15 0.84
CA ASP A 32 13.08 6.51 1.04
C ASP A 32 12.03 7.57 0.68
N ALA A 33 12.07 8.70 1.38
CA ALA A 33 11.16 9.82 1.15
C ALA A 33 11.35 10.48 -0.22
N ALA A 34 12.52 10.31 -0.84
CA ALA A 34 12.81 10.85 -2.16
C ALA A 34 12.17 10.03 -3.30
N GLY A 35 11.62 8.85 -3.01
CA GLY A 35 11.00 7.99 -4.01
C GLY A 35 11.99 7.42 -5.03
N THR A 36 13.26 7.22 -4.62
CA THR A 36 14.32 6.73 -5.51
C THR A 36 14.70 5.28 -5.27
N LYS A 37 14.44 4.77 -4.05
CA LYS A 37 14.74 3.39 -3.65
C LYS A 37 13.44 2.64 -3.44
N LEU A 38 13.18 1.66 -4.31
CA LEU A 38 12.03 0.78 -4.14
C LEU A 38 12.09 0.06 -2.79
N PHE A 39 10.92 -0.10 -2.17
CA PHE A 39 10.75 -0.98 -1.05
C PHE A 39 10.87 -2.43 -1.53
N VAL A 40 11.56 -3.23 -0.74
CA VAL A 40 11.80 -4.66 -1.00
C VAL A 40 11.36 -5.43 0.23
N ASP A 41 10.51 -6.44 0.07
CA ASP A 41 10.08 -7.29 1.18
C ASP A 41 11.18 -8.27 1.64
N SER A 42 10.88 -9.06 2.66
CA SER A 42 11.77 -10.11 3.17
C SER A 42 12.15 -11.18 2.13
N ASP A 43 11.33 -11.35 1.10
CA ASP A 43 11.49 -12.35 0.05
C ASP A 43 12.23 -11.79 -1.17
N GLY A 44 12.60 -10.50 -1.16
CA GLY A 44 13.32 -9.82 -2.24
C GLY A 44 12.41 -9.25 -3.33
N ASN A 45 11.10 -9.22 -3.13
CA ASN A 45 10.16 -8.65 -4.11
C ASN A 45 10.12 -7.12 -3.99
N SER A 46 10.15 -6.46 -5.14
CA SER A 46 9.91 -5.01 -5.23
C SER A 46 8.51 -4.71 -5.76
N PHE A 47 7.91 -3.63 -5.26
CA PHE A 47 6.54 -3.24 -5.58
C PHE A 47 6.55 -1.93 -6.35
N SER A 48 6.86 -2.00 -7.64
CA SER A 48 6.88 -0.85 -8.55
C SER A 48 5.74 -0.93 -9.56
N GLY A 49 4.92 0.12 -9.64
CA GLY A 49 3.85 0.26 -10.62
C GLY A 49 2.81 -0.84 -10.57
N LYS A 50 2.51 -1.38 -9.39
CA LYS A 50 1.57 -2.48 -9.18
C LYS A 50 0.14 -1.95 -9.10
N VAL A 51 -0.82 -2.66 -9.70
CA VAL A 51 -2.24 -2.31 -9.54
C VAL A 51 -2.76 -2.92 -8.25
N VAL A 52 -3.25 -2.08 -7.33
CA VAL A 52 -3.86 -2.52 -6.08
C VAL A 52 -5.23 -3.13 -6.36
N SER A 53 -5.44 -4.38 -5.94
CA SER A 53 -6.75 -5.05 -6.01
C SER A 53 -7.53 -4.88 -4.72
N ASN A 54 -6.84 -4.95 -3.58
CA ASN A 54 -7.43 -4.78 -2.26
C ASN A 54 -6.42 -4.17 -1.29
N LEU A 55 -6.92 -3.39 -0.33
CA LEU A 55 -6.13 -2.86 0.77
C LEU A 55 -6.81 -3.22 2.09
N ASN A 56 -6.12 -3.98 2.93
CA ASN A 56 -6.58 -4.32 4.27
C ASN A 56 -5.65 -3.67 5.30
N TYR A 57 -6.17 -3.37 6.48
CA TYR A 57 -5.33 -2.94 7.59
C TYR A 57 -5.81 -3.55 8.91
N THR A 58 -4.94 -3.52 9.90
CA THR A 58 -5.26 -3.84 11.29
C THR A 58 -4.61 -2.79 12.16
N GLU A 59 -5.37 -2.22 13.08
CA GLU A 59 -4.84 -1.26 14.06
C GLU A 59 -4.00 -2.00 15.12
N PRO A 60 -3.03 -1.33 15.75
CA PRO A 60 -2.35 -1.91 16.91
C PRO A 60 -3.38 -2.29 17.98
N HIS A 61 -3.26 -3.50 18.50
CA HIS A 61 -4.19 -4.04 19.47
C HIS A 61 -3.42 -4.88 20.48
N ASN A 62 -4.05 -5.16 21.61
CA ASN A 62 -3.47 -6.09 22.57
C ASN A 62 -3.62 -7.52 22.04
N ASN A 63 -2.61 -8.35 22.27
CA ASN A 63 -2.71 -9.79 22.07
C ASN A 63 -3.83 -10.41 22.92
N GLU A 64 -4.20 -11.66 22.65
CA GLU A 64 -5.38 -12.32 23.26
C GLU A 64 -5.36 -12.30 24.81
N ASP A 65 -4.18 -12.39 25.42
CA ASP A 65 -4.00 -12.37 26.88
C ASP A 65 -3.81 -10.97 27.49
N GLN A 66 -3.84 -9.92 26.65
CA GLN A 66 -3.65 -8.51 27.00
C GLN A 66 -2.30 -8.16 27.61
N SER A 67 -1.29 -9.04 27.52
CA SER A 67 0.02 -8.81 28.11
C SER A 67 0.94 -7.95 27.24
N GLN A 68 0.70 -7.90 25.92
CA GLN A 68 1.55 -7.21 24.95
C GLN A 68 0.73 -6.51 23.87
N VAL A 69 1.26 -5.38 23.38
CA VAL A 69 0.71 -4.67 22.22
C VAL A 69 1.30 -5.26 20.96
N GLU A 70 0.45 -5.78 20.08
CA GLU A 70 0.79 -6.14 18.71
C GLU A 70 0.77 -4.92 17.79
N ASN A 71 1.75 -4.84 16.89
CA ASN A 71 1.79 -3.76 15.91
C ASN A 71 0.70 -3.97 14.86
N GLY A 72 0.05 -2.87 14.49
CA GLY A 72 -0.84 -2.84 13.33
C GLY A 72 -0.07 -3.07 12.03
N PHE A 73 -0.80 -3.28 10.95
CA PHE A 73 -0.19 -3.39 9.62
C PHE A 73 -1.13 -2.92 8.52
N LEU A 74 -0.54 -2.58 7.37
CA LEU A 74 -1.21 -2.36 6.10
C LEU A 74 -0.83 -3.48 5.15
N LEU A 75 -1.81 -4.14 4.54
CA LEU A 75 -1.62 -5.22 3.59
C LEU A 75 -2.16 -4.82 2.21
N PHE A 76 -1.25 -4.61 1.29
CA PHE A 76 -1.55 -4.42 -0.13
C PHE A 76 -1.69 -5.78 -0.80
N SER A 77 -2.81 -6.00 -1.48
CA SER A 77 -2.96 -7.10 -2.43
C SER A 77 -2.96 -6.54 -3.83
N PHE A 78 -2.19 -7.15 -4.73
CA PHE A 78 -2.05 -6.70 -6.11
C PHE A 78 -2.76 -7.64 -7.07
N THR A 79 -3.11 -7.12 -8.25
CA THR A 79 -3.80 -7.90 -9.29
C THR A 79 -2.97 -9.05 -9.87
N ASP A 80 -1.65 -9.03 -9.69
CA ASP A 80 -0.75 -10.12 -10.08
C ASP A 80 -0.60 -11.22 -9.02
N GLY A 81 -1.36 -11.13 -7.93
CA GLY A 81 -1.36 -12.09 -6.82
C GLY A 81 -0.28 -11.85 -5.77
N THR A 82 0.63 -10.88 -5.98
CA THR A 82 1.62 -10.52 -4.96
C THR A 82 0.97 -9.69 -3.84
N THR A 83 1.60 -9.70 -2.67
CA THR A 83 1.16 -8.91 -1.52
C THR A 83 2.33 -8.19 -0.87
N ALA A 84 2.12 -6.96 -0.40
CA ALA A 84 3.08 -6.25 0.44
C ALA A 84 2.47 -6.00 1.82
N LYS A 85 3.16 -6.41 2.88
CA LYS A 85 2.78 -6.11 4.27
C LYS A 85 3.73 -5.06 4.84
N VAL A 86 3.17 -3.96 5.32
CA VAL A 86 3.89 -2.87 6.00
C VAL A 86 3.44 -2.87 7.45
N THR A 87 4.36 -3.18 8.37
CA THR A 87 4.08 -3.32 9.79
C THR A 87 4.45 -2.06 10.54
N ASP A 88 3.54 -1.60 11.39
CA ASP A 88 3.72 -0.41 12.21
C ASP A 88 4.99 -0.50 13.08
N LYS A 89 5.71 0.62 13.19
CA LYS A 89 6.98 0.78 13.91
C LYS A 89 8.16 -0.09 13.45
N LEU A 90 7.95 -1.07 12.57
CA LEU A 90 9.02 -1.89 11.99
C LEU A 90 9.43 -1.36 10.62
N ASP A 91 8.44 -1.02 9.80
CA ASP A 91 8.64 -0.59 8.43
C ASP A 91 8.43 0.91 8.29
N THR A 92 9.31 1.57 7.54
CA THR A 92 9.09 2.93 7.04
C THR A 92 8.94 2.85 5.52
N VAL A 93 7.72 3.07 5.05
CA VAL A 93 7.37 2.97 3.62
C VAL A 93 6.76 4.26 3.14
N TYR A 94 7.23 4.73 1.99
CA TYR A 94 6.66 5.82 1.23
C TYR A 94 5.97 5.24 0.00
N TYR A 95 4.94 5.92 -0.51
CA TYR A 95 4.21 5.43 -1.68
C TYR A 95 4.03 6.53 -2.72
N GLY A 96 4.02 6.14 -3.99
CA GLY A 96 3.62 6.98 -5.11
C GLY A 96 2.49 6.32 -5.86
N ILE A 97 1.39 7.05 -6.09
CA ILE A 97 0.25 6.59 -6.90
C ILE A 97 0.28 7.34 -8.22
N VAL A 98 0.26 6.59 -9.32
CA VAL A 98 0.14 7.12 -10.68
C VAL A 98 -1.21 6.69 -11.26
N ALA A 99 -1.99 7.68 -11.68
CA ALA A 99 -3.24 7.46 -12.40
C ALA A 99 -2.94 7.03 -13.84
N ILE A 100 -3.22 5.77 -14.18
CA ILE A 100 -3.17 5.32 -15.57
C ILE A 100 -4.54 5.53 -16.20
N ALA A 101 -4.64 6.56 -17.04
CA ALA A 101 -5.87 6.86 -17.77
C ALA A 101 -6.30 5.67 -18.61
N PHE A 102 -7.59 5.31 -18.53
CA PHE A 102 -8.17 4.30 -19.41
C PHE A 102 -8.07 4.78 -20.86
N LYS A 103 -7.21 4.15 -21.67
CA LYS A 103 -7.17 4.38 -23.11
C LYS A 103 -8.02 3.32 -23.79
N PRO A 104 -9.15 3.67 -24.44
CA PRO A 104 -9.89 2.70 -25.23
C PRO A 104 -8.95 2.13 -26.32
N ARG A 105 -8.79 0.81 -26.35
CA ARG A 105 -8.19 0.14 -27.50
C ARG A 105 -9.28 -0.07 -28.55
N THR A 106 -9.22 0.67 -29.65
CA THR A 106 -9.94 0.31 -30.86
C THR A 106 -9.13 -0.75 -31.61
N PHE A 107 -9.71 -1.93 -31.75
CA PHE A 107 -9.23 -2.92 -32.72
C PHE A 107 -9.88 -2.56 -34.05
N ASN A 108 -9.07 -2.14 -35.03
CA ASN A 108 -9.49 -1.91 -36.42
C ASN A 108 -9.09 -3.12 -37.27
#